data_AF-A0A4U9UPJ7-F1
#
_entry.id   AF-A0A4U9UPJ7-F1
#
_cell.length_a   1.000
_cell.length_b   1.000
_cell.length_c   1.000
_cell.angle_alpha   90.00
_cell.angle_beta   90.00
_cell.angle_gamma   90.00
#
_symmetry.space_group_name_H-M   'P 1'
#
loop_
_entity.id
_entity.type
_entity.pdbx_description
1 polymer ?
#
loop_
_entity_poly.entity_id
_entity_poly.type
_entity_poly.pdbx_seq_one_letter_code
_entity_poly.pdbx_strand_id
1 'polypeptide(L)'
;MVYRLGTTRPKTFADIKGKLAVASGSAHVSTLKQLKQSKYPDLSWEASSDMTSKELLEQVADGKLDYTIGDSVTIALLQRIHPQLAVAFDITDEEPVTWYLKRSDDDSLYAALLDFYSQG
;
A
#
# COMPACT_ATOMS: atom_id res chain seq x y z
N MET A 1 -1.34 -2.02 -1.77
CA MET A 1 -0.07 -1.43 -2.26
C MET A 1 0.88 -1.23 -1.09
N VAL A 2 2.18 -1.46 -1.29
CA VAL A 2 3.19 -1.43 -0.22
C VAL A 2 4.30 -0.46 -0.57
N TYR A 3 4.81 0.22 0.46
CA TYR A 3 5.94 1.15 0.41
C TYR A 3 6.83 0.97 1.64
N ARG A 4 7.97 1.65 1.65
CA ARG A 4 8.93 1.69 2.77
C ARG A 4 8.73 2.92 3.65
N LEU A 5 8.66 2.73 4.96
CA LEU A 5 8.68 3.83 5.94
C LEU A 5 9.94 4.69 5.78
N GLY A 6 9.76 6.01 5.82
CA GLY A 6 10.80 6.99 5.50
C GLY A 6 10.72 7.55 4.09
N THR A 7 9.86 7.00 3.21
CA THR A 7 9.51 7.61 1.92
C THR A 7 8.10 8.21 1.94
N THR A 8 7.80 9.06 0.96
CA THR A 8 6.47 9.67 0.82
C THR A 8 5.43 8.59 0.56
N ARG A 9 4.45 8.46 1.47
CA ARG A 9 3.33 7.52 1.31
C ARG A 9 2.43 7.97 0.14
N PRO A 10 2.31 7.18 -0.94
CA PRO A 10 1.36 7.50 -2.01
C PRO A 10 -0.06 7.27 -1.48
N LYS A 11 -0.97 8.20 -1.75
CA LYS A 11 -2.39 8.06 -1.38
C LYS A 11 -3.19 7.33 -2.46
N THR A 12 -2.76 7.51 -3.72
CA THR A 12 -3.36 6.89 -4.89
C THR A 12 -2.28 6.45 -5.88
N PHE A 13 -2.67 5.76 -6.95
CA PHE A 13 -1.77 5.42 -8.05
C PHE A 13 -1.20 6.65 -8.78
N ALA A 14 -1.88 7.80 -8.76
CA ALA A 14 -1.40 9.05 -9.35
C ALA A 14 -0.26 9.69 -8.54
N ASP A 15 -0.14 9.36 -7.25
CA ASP A 15 0.90 9.86 -6.36
C ASP A 15 2.22 9.08 -6.48
N ILE A 16 2.27 8.05 -7.33
CA ILE A 16 3.46 7.24 -7.55
C ILE A 16 4.51 8.07 -8.31
N LYS A 17 5.61 8.37 -7.63
CA LYS A 17 6.76 9.10 -8.21
C LYS A 17 7.99 8.21 -8.47
N GLY A 18 7.88 6.91 -8.19
CA GLY A 18 8.99 5.96 -8.25
C GLY A 18 8.65 4.70 -9.04
N LYS A 19 9.51 3.69 -8.93
CA LYS A 19 9.34 2.40 -9.61
C LYS A 19 8.35 1.52 -8.87
N LEU A 20 7.27 1.18 -9.56
CA LEU A 20 6.33 0.15 -9.15
C LEU A 20 6.65 -1.14 -9.90
N ALA A 21 6.90 -2.24 -9.18
CA ALA A 21 7.05 -3.55 -9.80
C ALA A 21 6.06 -4.55 -9.19
N VAL A 22 5.60 -5.49 -10.01
CA VAL A 22 4.61 -6.52 -9.66
C VAL A 22 5.00 -7.85 -10.30
N ALA A 23 4.71 -8.96 -9.62
CA ALA A 23 4.95 -10.29 -10.18
C ALA A 23 4.05 -10.50 -11.42
N SER A 24 4.65 -10.85 -12.55
CA SER A 24 4.00 -10.89 -13.86
C SER A 24 2.85 -11.91 -13.95
N GLY A 25 2.91 -12.98 -13.15
CA GLY A 25 1.88 -14.02 -13.06
C GLY A 25 0.78 -13.75 -12.02
N SER A 26 0.80 -12.61 -11.33
CA SER A 26 -0.19 -12.31 -10.29
C SER A 26 -1.49 -11.71 -10.85
N ALA A 27 -2.61 -11.96 -10.16
CA ALA A 27 -3.89 -11.32 -10.46
C ALA A 27 -3.84 -9.78 -10.38
N HIS A 28 -2.83 -9.24 -9.68
CA HIS A 28 -2.60 -7.79 -9.58
C HIS A 28 -2.29 -7.15 -10.93
N VAL A 29 -1.65 -7.87 -11.87
CA VAL A 29 -1.35 -7.32 -13.22
C VAL A 29 -2.64 -6.99 -13.96
N SER A 30 -3.63 -7.88 -13.92
CA SER A 30 -4.94 -7.66 -14.56
C SER A 30 -5.66 -6.46 -13.93
N THR A 31 -5.60 -6.35 -12.61
CA THR A 31 -6.18 -5.23 -11.85
C THR A 31 -5.54 -3.90 -12.24
N LEU A 32 -4.20 -3.85 -12.33
CA LEU A 32 -3.46 -2.67 -12.75
C LEU A 32 -3.79 -2.26 -14.19
N LYS A 33 -3.94 -3.22 -15.11
CA LYS A 33 -4.37 -2.93 -16.49
C LYS A 33 -5.75 -2.28 -16.53
N GLN A 34 -6.71 -2.80 -15.75
CA GLN A 34 -8.04 -2.22 -15.67
C GLN A 34 -8.02 -0.81 -15.07
N LEU A 35 -7.29 -0.60 -13.97
CA LEU A 35 -7.14 0.70 -13.32
C LEU A 35 -6.46 1.72 -14.22
N LYS A 36 -5.47 1.30 -15.02
CA LYS A 36 -4.82 2.16 -16.00
C LYS A 36 -5.80 2.65 -17.07
N GLN A 37 -6.66 1.75 -17.57
CA GLN A 37 -7.64 2.09 -18.60
C GLN A 37 -8.80 2.93 -18.07
N SER A 38 -9.20 2.75 -16.81
CA SER A 38 -10.39 3.39 -16.26
C SER A 38 -10.11 4.71 -15.54
N LYS A 39 -9.08 4.78 -14.69
CA LYS A 39 -8.88 5.88 -13.73
C LYS A 39 -7.49 6.52 -13.78
N TYR A 40 -6.44 5.76 -14.13
CA TYR A 40 -5.04 6.20 -14.02
C TYR A 40 -4.26 5.97 -15.32
N PRO A 41 -4.49 6.74 -16.39
CA PRO A 41 -3.84 6.53 -17.70
C PRO A 41 -2.30 6.61 -17.63
N ASP A 42 -1.77 7.41 -16.71
CA ASP A 42 -0.33 7.59 -16.47
C ASP A 42 0.31 6.49 -15.61
N LEU A 43 -0.48 5.52 -15.13
CA LEU A 43 0.03 4.41 -14.34
C LEU A 43 1.03 3.57 -15.14
N SER A 44 2.22 3.42 -14.57
CA SER A 44 3.30 2.59 -15.10
C SER A 44 3.76 1.60 -14.04
N TRP A 45 4.02 0.36 -14.46
CA TRP A 45 4.59 -0.66 -13.61
C TRP A 45 5.48 -1.60 -14.42
N GLU A 46 6.44 -2.21 -13.75
CA GLU A 46 7.27 -3.28 -14.29
C GLU A 46 6.68 -4.64 -13.88
N ALA A 47 6.42 -5.51 -14.85
CA ALA A 47 5.98 -6.87 -14.58
C ALA A 47 7.22 -7.77 -14.52
N SER A 48 7.63 -8.16 -13.32
CA SER A 48 8.79 -9.03 -13.13
C SER A 48 8.38 -10.51 -13.31
N SER A 49 9.02 -11.20 -14.26
CA SER A 49 8.91 -12.67 -14.43
C SER A 49 9.83 -13.44 -13.50
N ASP A 50 10.87 -12.79 -13.00
CA ASP A 50 11.98 -13.46 -12.34
C ASP A 50 11.83 -13.43 -10.81
N MET A 51 10.91 -12.60 -10.31
CA MET A 51 10.71 -12.35 -8.89
C MET A 51 9.26 -12.59 -8.47
N THR A 52 9.10 -13.27 -7.35
CA THR A 52 7.82 -13.49 -6.69
C THR A 52 7.36 -12.24 -5.92
N SER A 53 6.08 -12.17 -5.56
CA SER A 53 5.54 -11.07 -4.74
C SER A 53 6.30 -10.89 -3.43
N LYS A 54 6.78 -12.00 -2.83
CA LYS A 54 7.60 -11.98 -1.61
C LYS A 54 8.94 -11.28 -1.87
N GLU A 55 9.66 -11.66 -2.93
CA GLU A 55 10.97 -11.07 -3.26
C GLU A 55 10.85 -9.58 -3.62
N LEU A 56 9.77 -9.19 -4.29
CA LEU A 56 9.49 -7.79 -4.57
C LEU A 56 9.24 -6.99 -3.28
N LEU A 57 8.50 -7.55 -2.32
CA LEU A 57 8.29 -6.94 -1.00
C LEU A 57 9.61 -6.81 -0.22
N GLU A 58 10.48 -7.82 -0.27
CA GLU A 58 11.82 -7.76 0.32
C GLU A 58 12.67 -6.64 -0.32
N GLN A 59 12.58 -6.44 -1.64
CA GLN A 59 13.25 -5.34 -2.31
C GLN A 59 12.73 -3.95 -1.91
N VAL A 60 11.43 -3.82 -1.63
CA VAL A 60 10.88 -2.58 -1.06
C VAL A 60 11.43 -2.37 0.35
N ALA A 61 11.51 -3.42 1.16
CA ALA A 61 12.09 -3.32 2.50
C ALA A 61 13.57 -2.89 2.48
N ASP A 62 14.34 -3.40 1.52
CA ASP A 62 15.74 -3.07 1.28
C ASP A 62 15.91 -1.66 0.68
N GLY A 63 14.86 -1.09 0.08
CA GLY A 63 14.91 0.19 -0.66
C GLY A 63 15.50 0.09 -2.05
N LYS A 64 15.56 -1.12 -2.62
CA LYS A 64 15.93 -1.35 -4.04
C LYS A 64 14.76 -1.07 -4.97
N LEU A 65 13.53 -1.21 -4.46
CA LEU A 65 12.28 -0.94 -5.15
C LEU A 65 11.46 0.06 -4.34
N ASP A 66 10.81 1.02 -4.99
CA ASP A 66 10.03 2.03 -4.27
C ASP A 66 8.68 1.46 -3.81
N TYR A 67 8.02 0.74 -4.72
CA TYR A 67 6.67 0.25 -4.50
C TYR A 67 6.43 -1.14 -5.09
N THR A 68 5.60 -1.90 -4.41
CA THR A 68 5.09 -3.16 -4.93
C THR A 68 3.66 -3.46 -4.49
N ILE A 69 3.11 -4.54 -5.03
CA ILE A 69 1.81 -5.08 -4.68
C ILE A 69 2.01 -6.51 -4.23
N GLY A 70 1.44 -6.84 -3.09
CA GLY A 70 1.35 -8.21 -2.62
C GLY A 70 0.11 -8.40 -1.77
N ASP A 71 -0.14 -9.67 -1.46
CA ASP A 71 -1.26 -10.09 -0.63
C ASP A 71 -1.06 -9.67 0.83
N SER A 72 -2.16 -9.32 1.50
CA SER A 72 -2.17 -8.94 2.92
C SER A 72 -1.47 -9.96 3.81
N VAL A 73 -1.65 -11.26 3.53
CA VAL A 73 -1.00 -12.37 4.26
C VAL A 73 0.53 -12.31 4.14
N THR A 74 1.06 -12.15 2.93
CA THR A 74 2.51 -12.08 2.68
C THR A 74 3.11 -10.83 3.30
N ILE A 75 2.40 -9.71 3.23
CA ILE A 75 2.81 -8.44 3.84
C ILE A 75 2.91 -8.60 5.36
N ALA A 76 1.89 -9.15 6.01
CA ALA A 76 1.87 -9.34 7.45
C ALA A 76 3.00 -10.28 7.94
N LEU A 77 3.35 -11.29 7.13
CA LEU A 77 4.49 -12.16 7.42
C LEU A 77 5.81 -11.38 7.35
N LEU A 78 6.02 -10.61 6.28
CA LEU A 78 7.27 -9.87 6.07
C LEU A 78 7.43 -8.69 7.03
N GLN A 79 6.35 -8.04 7.48
CA GLN A 79 6.42 -6.95 8.47
C GLN A 79 7.07 -7.37 9.79
N ARG A 80 6.99 -8.66 10.16
CA ARG A 80 7.67 -9.19 11.35
C ARG A 80 9.20 -9.17 11.22
N ILE A 81 9.70 -9.25 9.98
CA ILE A 81 11.13 -9.27 9.64
C ILE A 81 11.59 -7.86 9.23
N HIS A 82 10.74 -7.14 8.51
CA HIS A 82 10.97 -5.82 7.94
C HIS A 82 9.91 -4.83 8.43
N PRO A 83 10.04 -4.28 9.66
CA PRO A 83 9.06 -3.37 10.24
C PRO A 83 8.90 -2.05 9.46
N GLN A 84 9.84 -1.75 8.56
CA GLN A 84 9.75 -0.63 7.62
C GLN A 84 8.75 -0.84 6.48
N LEU A 85 8.24 -2.06 6.26
CA LEU A 85 7.21 -2.28 5.24
C LEU A 85 5.86 -1.78 5.74
N ALA A 86 5.22 -0.91 4.96
CA ALA A 86 3.92 -0.34 5.30
C ALA A 86 2.97 -0.40 4.10
N VAL A 87 1.68 -0.59 4.40
CA VAL A 87 0.61 -0.57 3.39
C VAL A 87 0.23 0.88 3.12
N ALA A 88 0.24 1.26 1.84
CA ALA A 88 -0.14 2.59 1.40
C ALA A 88 -1.66 2.74 1.29
N PHE A 89 -2.30 1.88 0.49
CA PHE A 89 -3.74 1.78 0.28
C PHE A 89 -4.07 0.42 -0.38
N ASP A 90 -5.33 0.00 -0.32
CA ASP A 90 -5.83 -1.22 -0.93
C ASP A 90 -6.16 -1.04 -2.43
N ILE A 91 -6.00 -2.11 -3.21
CA ILE A 91 -6.06 -2.06 -4.68
C ILE A 91 -7.34 -2.70 -5.22
N THR A 92 -8.03 -3.51 -4.42
CA THR A 92 -9.34 -4.07 -4.76
C THR A 92 -10.41 -3.00 -4.75
N ASP A 93 -11.38 -3.13 -5.65
CA ASP A 93 -12.46 -2.16 -5.96
C ASP A 93 -13.48 -1.95 -4.83
N GLU A 94 -13.18 -2.39 -3.61
CA GLU A 94 -13.86 -1.84 -2.44
C GLU A 94 -13.29 -0.44 -2.28
N GLU A 95 -14.06 0.56 -2.73
CA GLU A 95 -13.77 1.96 -2.50
C GLU A 95 -13.19 2.12 -1.08
N PRO A 96 -12.07 2.84 -0.90
CA PRO A 96 -11.63 3.18 0.44
C PRO A 96 -12.69 4.11 1.04
N VAL A 97 -13.68 3.53 1.73
CA VAL A 97 -14.67 4.24 2.56
C VAL A 97 -13.95 4.92 3.74
N THR A 98 -12.67 4.63 3.94
CA THR A 98 -11.87 5.09 5.05
C THR A 98 -11.01 6.29 4.63
N TRP A 99 -11.26 7.44 5.26
CA TRP A 99 -10.36 8.61 5.42
C TRP A 99 -10.43 9.78 4.42
N TYR A 100 -11.64 10.19 4.04
CA TYR A 100 -11.98 11.63 3.94
C TYR A 100 -12.08 12.31 5.33
N LEU A 101 -11.37 11.80 6.35
CA LEU A 101 -11.11 12.55 7.58
C LEU A 101 -10.08 13.63 7.26
N LYS A 102 -10.62 14.69 6.67
CA LYS A 102 -10.11 16.05 6.68
C LYS A 102 -9.45 16.28 8.05
N ARG A 103 -8.12 16.28 8.11
CA ARG A 103 -7.42 17.11 9.10
C ARG A 103 -7.84 18.54 8.76
N SER A 104 -8.95 18.96 9.36
CA SER A 104 -9.14 20.37 9.61
C SER A 104 -8.13 20.71 10.71
N ASP A 105 -7.46 21.83 10.48
CA ASP A 105 -6.49 22.49 11.32
C ASP A 105 -6.71 22.34 12.83
N ASP A 106 -5.55 22.42 13.49
CA ASP A 106 -5.33 22.94 14.84
C ASP A 106 -5.56 22.08 16.08
N ASP A 107 -4.51 22.16 16.90
CA ASP A 107 -4.38 21.94 18.34
C ASP A 107 -5.60 21.43 19.11
N SER A 108 -5.46 20.25 19.69
CA SER A 108 -5.19 20.14 21.13
C SER A 108 -5.25 18.68 21.59
N LEU A 109 -4.18 18.29 22.27
CA LEU A 109 -4.11 17.31 23.36
C LEU A 109 -4.80 15.94 23.17
N TYR A 110 -3.95 14.92 23.15
CA TYR A 110 -4.22 13.63 23.78
C TYR A 110 -4.99 13.82 25.10
N ALA A 111 -6.24 13.37 25.16
CA ALA A 111 -6.86 12.66 26.29
C ALA A 111 -8.39 12.58 26.11
N ALA A 112 -8.89 11.37 25.91
CA ALA A 112 -10.15 10.85 26.47
C ALA A 112 -10.26 9.41 25.95
N LEU A 113 -9.69 8.47 26.70
CA LEU A 113 -10.41 7.72 27.73
C LEU A 113 -11.33 6.68 27.11
N LEU A 114 -10.81 5.47 27.17
CA LEU A 114 -11.50 4.20 27.16
C LEU A 114 -12.58 4.20 28.26
N ASP A 115 -13.81 4.51 27.90
CA ASP A 115 -15.04 4.23 28.63
C ASP A 115 -15.97 3.63 27.56
N PHE A 116 -16.55 2.44 27.64
CA PHE A 116 -16.87 1.60 28.78
C PHE A 116 -17.19 0.22 28.18
N TYR A 117 -16.33 -0.78 28.39
CA TYR A 117 -16.67 -2.18 28.10
C TYR A 117 -17.41 -2.71 29.33
N SER A 118 -18.71 -2.47 29.46
CA SER A 118 -19.54 -3.26 30.37
C SER A 118 -21.01 -3.33 29.98
N GLN A 119 -21.47 -4.58 29.87
CA GLN A 119 -22.82 -5.09 30.08
C GLN A 119 -23.92 -4.76 29.07
N GLY A 120 -24.33 -5.82 28.37
CA GLY A 120 -25.69 -6.34 28.51
C GLY A 120 -25.62 -7.70 29.20
#